data_AF-A0A4U2DXY6-F1
#
_entry.id   AF-A0A4U2DXY6-F1
#
_cell.length_a   1.000
_cell.length_b   1.000
_cell.length_c   1.000
_cell.angle_alpha   90.00
_cell.angle_beta   90.00
_cell.angle_gamma   90.00
#
_symmetry.space_group_name_H-M   'P 1'
#
loop_
_entity.id
_entity.type
_entity.pdbx_description
1 polymer ?
#
loop_
_entity_poly.entity_id
_entity_poly.type
_entity_poly.pdbx_seq_one_letter_code
_entity_poly.pdbx_strand_id
1 'polypeptide(L)'
;RQQALYKILIENVNVVGATCIGINTKALFRELDFDVVIVDESGQIQLHNLIVPLSRANKAILVGDHKQLPPVVSDEVLEEVEAKDFGDYKDLYRLSWFEHLWNAAPDDRKIMLDTQFRCPSIISDFVSEAFYEGNYFAGVGMDKKK
;
A
#
# COMPACT_ATOMS: atom_id res chain seq x y z
N ARG A 1 8.80 -20.81 27.53
CA ARG A 1 7.77 -20.43 28.53
C ARG A 1 6.97 -19.18 28.10
N GLN A 2 7.60 -18.10 27.61
CA GLN A 2 6.89 -16.91 27.08
C GLN A 2 6.20 -17.13 25.72
N GLN A 3 6.76 -17.94 24.81
CA GLN A 3 6.17 -18.15 23.47
C GLN A 3 4.76 -18.76 23.48
N ALA A 4 4.40 -19.52 24.51
CA ALA A 4 3.05 -20.08 24.65
C ALA A 4 1.98 -18.99 24.88
N LEU A 5 2.37 -17.85 25.48
CA LEU A 5 1.46 -16.71 25.65
C LEU A 5 1.13 -16.04 24.32
N TYR A 6 2.04 -16.05 23.33
CA TYR A 6 1.80 -15.36 22.06
C TYR A 6 0.61 -15.94 21.30
N LYS A 7 0.43 -17.26 21.34
CA LYS A 7 -0.73 -17.90 20.72
C LYS A 7 -2.03 -17.42 21.37
N ILE A 8 -2.10 -17.48 22.70
CA ILE A 8 -3.27 -17.03 23.47
C ILE A 8 -3.56 -15.55 23.22
N LEU A 9 -2.53 -14.69 23.23
CA LEU A 9 -2.70 -13.26 22.98
C LEU A 9 -3.24 -12.99 21.58
N ILE A 10 -2.69 -13.64 20.56
CA ILE A 10 -3.07 -13.39 19.18
C ILE A 10 -4.45 -13.94 18.83
N GLU A 11 -4.87 -15.04 19.46
CA GLU A 11 -6.24 -15.56 19.35
C GLU A 11 -7.29 -14.64 20.00
N ASN A 12 -6.87 -13.68 20.85
CA ASN A 12 -7.77 -12.81 21.61
C ASN A 12 -7.64 -11.32 21.23
N VAL A 13 -6.94 -10.99 20.14
CA VAL A 13 -6.89 -9.62 19.61
C VAL A 13 -7.73 -9.47 18.35
N ASN A 14 -8.27 -8.27 18.16
CA ASN A 14 -9.08 -7.95 16.99
C ASN A 14 -8.23 -7.51 15.78
N VAL A 15 -6.98 -7.12 16.01
CA VAL A 15 -6.09 -6.56 14.98
C VAL A 15 -4.70 -7.18 15.12
N VAL A 16 -4.17 -7.67 14.01
CA VAL A 16 -2.82 -8.24 13.92
C VAL A 16 -2.01 -7.43 12.92
N GLY A 17 -0.89 -6.87 13.36
CA GLY A 17 0.07 -6.19 12.50
C GLY A 17 1.16 -7.14 12.01
N ALA A 18 1.40 -7.19 10.70
CA ALA A 18 2.49 -7.95 10.09
C ALA A 18 2.96 -7.29 8.79
N THR A 19 4.18 -7.60 8.36
CA THR A 19 4.63 -7.28 7.00
C THR A 19 3.90 -8.17 5.99
N CYS A 20 3.83 -7.73 4.72
CA CYS A 20 3.15 -8.48 3.65
C CYS A 20 3.61 -9.95 3.56
N ILE A 21 4.91 -10.22 3.63
CA ILE A 21 5.44 -11.59 3.64
C ILE A 21 5.32 -12.25 5.03
N GLY A 22 5.42 -11.46 6.10
CA GLY A 22 5.38 -11.93 7.48
C GLY A 22 4.08 -12.62 7.85
N ILE A 23 2.95 -12.21 7.26
CA ILE A 23 1.62 -12.75 7.58
C ILE A 23 1.46 -14.23 7.19
N ASN A 24 2.22 -14.72 6.21
CA ASN A 24 2.13 -16.10 5.74
C ASN A 24 3.35 -16.97 6.07
N THR A 25 4.50 -16.35 6.38
CA THR A 25 5.73 -17.09 6.72
C THR A 25 5.82 -17.46 8.21
N LYS A 26 5.18 -16.70 9.10
CA LYS A 26 5.18 -17.00 10.53
C LYS A 26 4.08 -18.00 10.87
N ALA A 27 4.48 -19.16 11.43
CA ALA A 27 3.55 -20.22 11.86
C ALA A 27 2.47 -19.72 12.84
N LEU A 28 2.75 -18.64 13.57
CA LEU A 28 1.86 -17.99 14.51
C LEU A 28 0.56 -17.47 13.89
N PHE A 29 0.58 -17.14 12.59
CA PHE A 29 -0.58 -16.55 11.89
C PHE A 29 -1.33 -17.55 11.03
N ARG A 30 -0.86 -18.80 10.92
CA ARG A 30 -1.37 -19.79 9.95
C ARG A 30 -2.83 -20.16 10.20
N GLU A 31 -3.18 -20.35 11.47
CA GLU A 31 -4.50 -20.79 11.91
C GLU A 31 -5.45 -19.63 12.23
N LEU A 32 -5.06 -18.39 11.93
CA LEU A 32 -5.92 -17.23 12.12
C LEU A 32 -6.73 -16.98 10.86
N ASP A 33 -8.02 -16.71 11.05
CA ASP A 33 -8.89 -16.25 9.98
C ASP A 33 -9.03 -14.73 10.05
N PHE A 34 -9.07 -14.10 8.87
CA PHE A 34 -9.23 -12.66 8.75
C PHE A 34 -10.43 -12.34 7.86
N ASP A 35 -11.33 -11.49 8.35
CA ASP A 35 -12.46 -11.01 7.55
C ASP A 35 -12.02 -9.91 6.57
N VAL A 36 -11.06 -9.09 7.00
CA VAL A 36 -10.56 -7.92 6.28
C VAL A 36 -9.04 -7.84 6.39
N VAL A 37 -8.37 -7.57 5.27
CA VAL A 37 -6.96 -7.17 5.28
C VAL A 37 -6.84 -5.68 4.93
N ILE A 38 -6.01 -4.96 5.67
CA ILE A 38 -5.67 -3.57 5.39
C ILE A 38 -4.19 -3.56 5.04
N VAL A 39 -3.85 -3.06 3.85
CA VAL A 39 -2.45 -2.93 3.43
C VAL A 39 -2.13 -1.46 3.28
N ASP A 40 -1.24 -0.97 4.14
CA ASP A 40 -0.71 0.39 4.11
C ASP A 40 0.51 0.47 3.18
N GLU A 41 0.81 1.66 2.69
CA GLU A 41 1.89 1.94 1.72
C GLU A 41 1.82 1.06 0.46
N SER A 42 0.62 0.67 0.02
CA SER A 42 0.44 -0.25 -1.11
C SER A 42 0.91 0.31 -2.46
N GLY A 43 1.06 1.64 -2.56
CA GLY A 43 1.66 2.32 -3.71
C GLY A 43 3.14 1.96 -3.95
N GLN A 44 3.81 1.38 -2.95
CA GLN A 44 5.22 0.96 -3.03
C GLN A 44 5.38 -0.57 -3.11
N ILE A 45 4.29 -1.34 -3.19
CA ILE A 45 4.32 -2.80 -3.08
C ILE A 45 4.07 -3.47 -4.44
N GLN A 46 4.97 -4.38 -4.82
CA GLN A 46 4.84 -5.22 -6.03
C GLN A 46 3.78 -6.32 -5.86
N LEU A 47 3.20 -6.76 -6.97
CA LEU A 47 2.12 -7.77 -7.00
C LEU A 47 2.43 -9.01 -6.15
N HIS A 48 3.62 -9.59 -6.28
CA HIS A 48 3.99 -10.83 -5.59
C HIS A 48 4.05 -10.67 -4.06
N ASN A 49 4.30 -9.46 -3.56
CA ASN A 49 4.26 -9.17 -2.14
C ASN A 49 2.82 -8.88 -1.69
N LEU A 50 2.04 -8.15 -2.49
CA LEU A 50 0.68 -7.77 -2.14
C LEU A 50 -0.30 -8.96 -2.15
N ILE A 51 -0.10 -9.95 -3.02
CA ILE A 51 -1.00 -11.12 -3.07
C ILE A 51 -0.97 -11.95 -1.78
N VAL A 52 0.13 -11.90 -1.02
CA VAL A 52 0.29 -12.64 0.24
C VAL A 52 -0.75 -12.21 1.28
N PRO A 53 -0.84 -10.93 1.70
CA PRO A 53 -1.91 -10.49 2.60
C PRO A 53 -3.30 -10.60 1.97
N LEU A 54 -3.45 -10.34 0.67
CA LEU A 54 -4.75 -10.47 -0.01
C LEU A 54 -5.33 -11.88 0.04
N SER A 55 -4.48 -12.91 0.05
CA SER A 55 -4.92 -14.31 0.16
C SER A 55 -5.49 -14.68 1.54
N ARG A 56 -5.39 -13.81 2.54
CA ARG A 56 -5.77 -14.10 3.93
C ARG A 56 -7.20 -13.69 4.28
N ALA A 57 -7.86 -12.89 3.45
CA ALA A 57 -9.19 -12.36 3.73
C ALA A 57 -10.04 -12.20 2.46
N ASN A 58 -11.37 -12.23 2.62
CA ASN A 58 -12.30 -12.01 1.50
C ASN A 58 -12.51 -10.53 1.15
N LYS A 59 -12.11 -9.61 2.04
CA LYS A 59 -12.18 -8.17 1.82
C LYS A 59 -10.80 -7.55 2.02
N ALA A 60 -10.45 -6.62 1.15
CA ALA A 60 -9.20 -5.88 1.24
C ALA A 60 -9.45 -4.37 1.17
N ILE A 61 -8.69 -3.63 1.97
CA ILE A 61 -8.58 -2.17 1.91
C ILE A 61 -7.12 -1.86 1.63
N LEU A 62 -6.87 -1.18 0.52
CA LEU A 62 -5.54 -0.76 0.14
C LEU A 62 -5.40 0.73 0.41
N VAL A 63 -4.36 1.11 1.14
CA VAL A 63 -4.01 2.48 1.46
C VAL A 63 -2.64 2.74 0.90
N GLY A 64 -2.52 3.76 0.06
CA GLY A 64 -1.27 4.11 -0.57
C GLY A 64 -1.44 5.24 -1.57
N ASP A 65 -0.33 5.61 -2.17
CA ASP A 65 -0.25 6.72 -3.09
C ASP A 65 0.67 6.35 -4.25
N HIS A 66 0.08 6.19 -5.44
CA HIS A 66 0.81 5.82 -6.65
C HIS A 66 1.56 7.00 -7.27
N LYS A 67 1.39 8.24 -6.77
CA LYS A 67 2.17 9.41 -7.19
C LYS A 67 3.47 9.58 -6.39
N GLN A 68 3.67 8.78 -5.35
CA GLN A 68 4.90 8.78 -4.54
C GLN A 68 5.96 7.82 -5.12
N LEU A 69 6.74 7.16 -4.27
CA LEU A 69 7.81 6.26 -4.71
C LEU A 69 7.22 5.02 -5.40
N PRO A 70 7.73 4.62 -6.57
CA PRO A 70 7.35 3.36 -7.18
C PRO A 70 7.96 2.19 -6.39
N PRO A 71 7.46 0.95 -6.60
CA PRO A 71 8.07 -0.23 -6.01
C PRO A 71 9.54 -0.40 -6.44
N VAL A 72 10.38 -0.84 -5.50
CA VAL A 72 11.80 -1.10 -5.78
C VAL A 72 11.94 -2.42 -6.55
N VAL A 73 12.48 -2.36 -7.76
CA VAL A 73 12.85 -3.51 -8.59
C VAL A 73 14.37 -3.56 -8.68
N SER A 74 14.99 -4.74 -8.57
CA SER A 74 16.43 -4.86 -8.81
C SER A 74 16.74 -4.72 -10.30
N ASP A 75 17.90 -4.15 -10.61
CA ASP A 75 18.38 -3.98 -11.99
C ASP A 75 18.45 -5.33 -12.73
N GLU A 76 18.86 -6.39 -12.03
CA GLU A 76 18.88 -7.77 -12.55
C GLU A 76 17.51 -8.23 -13.05
N VAL A 77 16.44 -7.93 -12.30
CA VAL A 77 15.07 -8.30 -12.67
C VAL A 77 14.59 -7.44 -13.85
N LEU A 78 14.95 -6.16 -13.88
CA LEU A 78 14.64 -5.29 -15.01
C LEU A 78 15.31 -5.76 -16.30
N GLU A 79 16.61 -6.09 -16.24
CA GLU A 79 17.38 -6.62 -17.36
C GLU A 79 16.78 -7.95 -17.87
N GLU A 80 16.40 -8.85 -16.96
CA GLU A 80 15.73 -10.09 -17.34
C GLU A 80 14.37 -9.86 -18.01
N VAL A 81 13.59 -8.88 -17.53
CA VAL A 81 12.29 -8.51 -18.08
C VAL A 81 12.41 -7.78 -19.41
N GLU A 82 13.53 -7.10 -19.67
CA GLU A 82 13.81 -6.47 -20.96
C GLU A 82 14.36 -7.47 -21.99
N ALA A 83 15.17 -8.43 -21.54
CA ALA A 83 15.76 -9.46 -22.39
C ALA A 83 14.77 -10.52 -22.85
N LYS A 84 13.80 -10.87 -21.98
CA LYS A 84 12.68 -11.75 -22.33
C LYS A 84 11.57 -10.83 -22.78
N ASP A 85 11.17 -10.85 -24.05
CA ASP A 85 10.07 -10.00 -24.54
C ASP A 85 8.75 -10.35 -23.83
N PHE A 86 8.51 -9.71 -22.69
CA PHE A 86 7.34 -9.92 -21.85
C PHE A 86 6.10 -9.19 -22.41
N GLY A 87 6.18 -8.53 -23.58
CA GLY A 87 5.06 -7.82 -24.18
C GLY A 87 4.36 -6.87 -23.18
N ASP A 88 3.04 -7.00 -23.05
CA ASP A 88 2.19 -6.18 -22.19
C ASP A 88 2.41 -6.42 -20.67
N TYR A 89 3.20 -7.44 -20.28
CA TYR A 89 3.43 -7.76 -18.86
C TYR A 89 4.52 -6.90 -18.19
N LYS A 90 5.14 -5.95 -18.91
CA LYS A 90 6.16 -5.05 -18.35
C LYS A 90 5.65 -4.20 -17.19
N ASP A 91 4.37 -3.84 -17.22
CA ASP A 91 3.75 -3.02 -16.18
C ASP A 91 3.56 -3.76 -14.85
N LEU A 92 3.62 -5.10 -14.85
CA LEU A 92 3.56 -5.92 -13.62
C LEU A 92 4.76 -5.69 -12.69
N TYR A 93 5.90 -5.27 -13.26
CA TYR A 93 7.13 -5.03 -12.52
C TYR A 93 7.36 -3.54 -12.25
N ARG A 94 6.87 -2.66 -13.14
CA ARG A 94 7.08 -1.22 -13.05
C ARG A 94 6.08 -0.51 -12.15
N LEU A 95 4.81 -0.88 -12.22
CA LEU A 95 3.76 -0.24 -11.44
C LEU A 95 3.49 -1.02 -10.16
N SER A 96 3.06 -0.32 -9.12
CA SER A 96 2.50 -0.98 -7.96
C SER A 96 1.17 -1.64 -8.32
N TRP A 97 0.83 -2.74 -7.65
CA TRP A 97 -0.48 -3.34 -7.90
C TRP A 97 -1.62 -2.45 -7.39
N PHE A 98 -1.34 -1.56 -6.44
CA PHE A 98 -2.27 -0.51 -6.05
C PHE A 98 -2.59 0.44 -7.21
N GLU A 99 -1.60 0.89 -7.96
CA GLU A 99 -1.80 1.77 -9.13
C GLU A 99 -2.64 1.09 -10.22
N HIS A 100 -2.32 -0.17 -10.53
CA HIS A 100 -3.12 -1.00 -11.45
C HIS A 100 -4.59 -1.06 -11.02
N LEU A 101 -4.83 -1.38 -9.74
CA LEU A 101 -6.18 -1.46 -9.20
C LEU A 101 -6.86 -0.09 -9.13
N TRP A 102 -6.15 0.98 -8.81
CA TRP A 102 -6.67 2.34 -8.75
C TRP A 102 -7.20 2.81 -10.11
N ASN A 103 -6.44 2.53 -11.17
CA ASN A 103 -6.79 2.89 -12.54
C ASN A 103 -7.99 2.05 -13.04
N ALA A 104 -8.08 0.78 -12.66
CA ALA A 104 -9.18 -0.11 -13.06
C ALA A 104 -10.42 -0.03 -12.17
N ALA A 105 -10.29 0.46 -10.93
CA ALA A 105 -11.38 0.48 -9.97
C ALA A 105 -12.46 1.51 -10.35
N PRO A 106 -13.75 1.14 -10.20
CA PRO A 106 -14.86 2.08 -10.23
C PRO A 106 -14.71 3.18 -9.16
N ASP A 107 -15.27 4.35 -9.43
CA ASP A 107 -15.15 5.53 -8.55
C ASP A 107 -15.80 5.33 -7.17
N ASP A 108 -16.78 4.42 -7.03
CA ASP A 108 -17.40 4.08 -5.74
C ASP A 108 -16.51 3.18 -4.86
N ARG A 109 -15.36 2.74 -5.38
CA ARG A 109 -14.40 1.85 -4.70
C ARG A 109 -13.01 2.46 -4.52
N LYS A 110 -12.84 3.74 -4.85
CA LYS A 110 -11.59 4.49 -4.64
C LYS A 110 -11.89 5.89 -4.14
N ILE A 111 -11.02 6.40 -3.27
CA ILE A 111 -11.13 7.75 -2.73
C ILE A 111 -9.76 8.30 -2.43
N MET A 112 -9.52 9.56 -2.80
CA MET A 112 -8.34 10.31 -2.40
C MET A 112 -8.68 11.10 -1.13
N LEU A 113 -7.83 11.00 -0.11
CA LEU A 113 -7.89 11.92 1.02
C LEU A 113 -7.22 13.23 0.58
N ASP A 114 -8.04 14.24 0.34
CA ASP A 114 -7.62 15.50 -0.29
C ASP A 114 -7.01 16.51 0.69
N THR A 115 -7.19 16.34 2.00
CA THR A 115 -6.80 17.34 3.00
C THR A 115 -5.61 16.88 3.84
N GLN A 116 -4.53 17.66 3.85
CA GLN A 116 -3.28 17.36 4.54
C GLN A 116 -3.09 18.15 5.83
N PHE A 117 -2.47 17.53 6.83
CA PHE A 117 -2.23 18.14 8.14
C PHE A 117 -0.76 18.06 8.59
N ARG A 118 0.17 17.96 7.65
CA ARG A 118 1.60 17.75 7.95
C ARG A 118 2.46 18.97 7.64
N CYS A 119 2.30 19.56 6.46
CA CYS A 119 3.18 20.62 5.99
C CYS A 119 2.45 21.98 5.90
N PRO A 120 3.18 23.11 5.98
CA PRO A 120 2.60 24.43 5.76
C PRO A 120 2.01 24.57 4.35
N SER A 121 1.00 25.43 4.18
CA SER A 121 0.28 25.60 2.91
C SER A 121 1.19 25.84 1.71
N ILE A 122 2.20 26.69 1.84
CA ILE A 122 3.18 26.95 0.76
C ILE A 122 3.85 25.68 0.19
N ILE A 123 4.04 24.64 1.01
CA ILE A 123 4.61 23.37 0.55
C ILE A 123 3.51 22.50 -0.08
N SER A 124 2.34 22.38 0.55
CA SER A 124 1.25 21.58 0.00
C SER A 124 0.69 22.14 -1.29
N ASP A 125 0.69 23.46 -1.47
CA ASP A 125 0.18 24.12 -2.68
C ASP A 125 1.04 23.74 -3.90
N PHE A 126 2.37 23.78 -3.74
CA PHE A 126 3.28 23.31 -4.77
C PHE A 126 3.08 21.82 -5.09
N VAL A 127 2.97 20.98 -4.06
CA VAL A 127 2.74 19.53 -4.22
C VAL A 127 1.38 19.25 -4.91
N SER A 128 0.36 20.02 -4.54
CA SER A 128 -1.00 19.93 -5.10
C SER A 128 -1.01 20.23 -6.59
N GLU A 129 -0.39 21.32 -7.01
CA GLU A 129 -0.29 21.71 -8.42
C GLU A 129 0.56 20.72 -9.22
N ALA A 130 1.70 20.28 -8.67
CA ALA A 130 2.64 19.42 -9.37
C ALA A 130 2.15 17.98 -9.56
N PHE A 131 1.42 17.41 -8.60
CA PHE A 131 1.14 15.97 -8.57
C PHE A 131 -0.34 15.60 -8.46
N TYR A 132 -1.21 16.51 -8.01
CA TYR A 132 -2.61 16.22 -7.68
C TYR A 132 -3.63 17.13 -8.37
N GLU A 133 -3.22 17.84 -9.43
CA GLU A 133 -4.11 18.68 -10.26
C GLU A 133 -4.85 19.75 -9.44
N GLY A 134 -4.25 20.22 -8.35
CA GLY A 134 -4.86 21.20 -7.46
C GLY A 134 -5.90 20.63 -6.48
N ASN A 135 -6.07 19.29 -6.42
CA ASN A 135 -7.05 18.62 -5.56
C ASN A 135 -6.46 18.13 -4.23
N TYR A 136 -5.36 18.74 -3.77
CA TYR A 136 -4.72 18.48 -2.48
C TYR A 136 -4.63 19.78 -1.67
N PHE A 137 -5.24 19.82 -0.49
CA PHE A 137 -5.53 21.03 0.27
C PHE A 137 -4.85 21.03 1.63
N ALA A 138 -4.39 22.20 2.04
CA ALA A 138 -3.91 22.41 3.40
C ALA A 138 -5.08 22.39 4.40
N GLY A 139 -4.96 21.57 5.44
CA GLY A 139 -5.93 21.50 6.52
C GLY A 139 -5.91 22.73 7.42
N VAL A 140 -6.97 22.89 8.21
CA VAL A 140 -7.12 24.04 9.12
C VAL A 140 -5.90 24.17 10.04
N GLY A 141 -5.29 25.36 10.04
CA GLY A 141 -4.12 25.68 10.86
C GLY A 141 -2.77 25.57 10.14
N MET A 142 -2.74 25.07 8.90
CA MET A 142 -1.51 24.94 8.09
C MET A 142 -1.09 26.24 7.38
N ASP A 143 -1.98 27.23 7.29
CA ASP A 143 -1.67 28.58 6.75
C ASP A 143 -0.80 29.42 7.68
N LYS A 144 -0.66 29.00 8.93
CA LYS A 144 0.06 29.76 9.95
C LYS A 144 1.55 29.50 9.86
N LYS A 145 2.25 30.33 9.11
CA LYS A 145 3.61 30.73 9.49
C LYS A 145 3.63 32.21 9.87
N LYS A 146 3.91 32.46 11.15
CA LYS A 146 4.59 33.68 11.60
C LYS A 146 5.96 33.76 10.95
#